data_AF-A0AAP2D8E0-F1
#
_entry.id   AF-A0AAP2D8E0-F1
#
_cell.length_a   1.000
_cell.length_b   1.000
_cell.length_c   1.000
_cell.angle_alpha   90.00
_cell.angle_beta   90.00
_cell.angle_gamma   90.00
#
_symmetry.space_group_name_H-M   'P 1'
#
loop_
_entity.id
_entity.type
_entity.pdbx_description
1 polymer ?
#
loop_
_entity_poly.entity_id
_entity_poly.type
_entity_poly.pdbx_seq_one_letter_code
_entity_poly.pdbx_strand_id
1 'polypeptide(L)'
;MKKIWITAMAFLGVTLLVSFTHHFEIDIPRTWDLKAIKDFHLPPPDTSVEVNYAPEAYYYALPEHTITKVYPMYIREAERPGYLDSLRQLDPELVFDPSRLKTQEDWIKAGELVFHWPVAYTPVSGKVSGIDSSLFRGSKGRITKEGIYPFSSYVINEKGSLLVGSLSCASCHTRVTKSGEVIPGAQGNVYNNVRFVKMILSGNVPFPFFQEATFKLTHAPWAPKSLASKPSTVEELADFFNAGRPGVSDRQGTAYQYPAIIPSLIGIKDIRYLDRTGLMKHDGPADMMRYAAFNQGMDMLTAYNGYIPGGKNANAQLPAPAEWSHPFGYTGKRYSDEQLYALTQYIYSLQPPKNPETYSRKLIARGKAIFNQSGCVTCHTPPLYTSNKLTPVNGFEPPQDHFDKYDIFNVSVGTDSVTALYSRRGTGYYKIPSLRGVWMQDAFFHNGNLTTLEEVFDRKRLMPGYVPSGYKPPHRKTMAVKGHPFGLDLSEADKKALITFLKTL
;
A
#
# COMPACT_ATOMS: atom_id res chain seq x y z
N MET A 1 -59.01 -10.31 -63.95
CA MET A 1 -59.34 -8.99 -63.38
C MET A 1 -60.02 -9.16 -62.02
N LYS A 2 -59.38 -8.75 -60.93
CA LYS A 2 -60.00 -8.15 -59.72
C LYS A 2 -58.91 -7.84 -58.69
N LYS A 3 -58.76 -6.56 -58.38
CA LYS A 3 -57.90 -6.01 -57.32
C LYS A 3 -58.48 -6.44 -55.97
N ILE A 4 -57.64 -6.91 -55.05
CA ILE A 4 -57.99 -7.06 -53.63
C ILE A 4 -57.12 -6.10 -52.84
N TRP A 5 -57.78 -5.18 -52.15
CA TRP A 5 -57.21 -4.20 -51.24
C TRP A 5 -56.85 -4.89 -49.93
N ILE A 6 -55.62 -4.70 -49.44
CA ILE A 6 -55.20 -5.12 -48.10
C ILE A 6 -55.33 -3.90 -47.18
N THR A 7 -56.25 -4.00 -46.24
CA THR A 7 -56.50 -3.05 -45.16
C THR A 7 -55.37 -3.12 -44.14
N ALA A 8 -54.69 -2.01 -43.87
CA ALA A 8 -53.67 -1.91 -42.82
C ALA A 8 -54.34 -1.71 -41.46
N MET A 9 -54.25 -2.69 -40.57
CA MET A 9 -54.56 -2.54 -39.14
C MET A 9 -53.35 -1.96 -38.41
N ALA A 10 -53.51 -0.76 -37.85
CA ALA A 10 -52.54 -0.15 -36.93
C ALA A 10 -52.65 -0.83 -35.57
N PHE A 11 -51.61 -1.57 -35.17
CA PHE A 11 -51.42 -2.05 -33.80
C PHE A 11 -50.73 -0.95 -32.98
N LEU A 12 -51.46 -0.29 -32.08
CA LEU A 12 -50.88 0.47 -30.97
C LEU A 12 -50.41 -0.53 -29.90
N GLY A 13 -49.11 -0.81 -29.87
CA GLY A 13 -48.47 -1.53 -28.76
C GLY A 13 -48.20 -0.56 -27.61
N VAL A 14 -48.92 -0.73 -26.50
CA VAL A 14 -48.61 -0.08 -25.22
C VAL A 14 -47.46 -0.86 -24.57
N THR A 15 -46.24 -0.32 -24.64
CA THR A 15 -45.10 -0.82 -23.87
C THR A 15 -45.23 -0.35 -22.42
N LEU A 16 -45.67 -1.25 -21.53
CA LEU A 16 -45.55 -1.09 -20.09
C LEU A 16 -44.06 -1.13 -19.70
N LEU A 17 -43.47 0.05 -19.48
CA LEU A 17 -42.19 0.20 -18.79
C LEU A 17 -42.42 -0.08 -17.30
N VAL A 18 -42.22 -1.33 -16.88
CA VAL A 18 -42.11 -1.68 -15.47
C VAL A 18 -40.73 -1.23 -15.00
N SER A 19 -40.66 -0.06 -14.37
CA SER A 19 -39.47 0.37 -13.63
C SER A 19 -39.31 -0.51 -12.40
N PHE A 20 -38.48 -1.55 -12.49
CA PHE A 20 -37.96 -2.22 -11.30
C PHE A 20 -36.99 -1.26 -10.61
N THR A 21 -37.46 -0.53 -9.61
CA THR A 21 -36.58 0.11 -8.62
C THR A 21 -36.04 -0.99 -7.72
N HIS A 22 -34.97 -1.66 -8.16
CA HIS A 22 -34.16 -2.46 -7.23
C HIS A 22 -33.68 -1.52 -6.13
N HIS A 23 -34.22 -1.70 -4.93
CA HIS A 23 -33.71 -1.04 -3.75
C HIS A 23 -32.30 -1.59 -3.54
N PHE A 24 -31.31 -0.71 -3.69
CA PHE A 24 -29.92 -1.02 -3.40
C PHE A 24 -29.77 -1.05 -1.88
N GLU A 25 -30.07 -2.20 -1.28
CA GLU A 25 -29.89 -2.44 0.14
C GLU A 25 -28.46 -2.96 0.35
N ILE A 26 -27.64 -2.19 1.07
CA ILE A 26 -26.25 -2.52 1.30
C ILE A 26 -26.13 -3.07 2.72
N ASP A 27 -25.75 -4.33 2.81
CA ASP A 27 -25.32 -4.94 4.05
C ASP A 27 -23.82 -4.65 4.25
N ILE A 28 -23.52 -3.78 5.22
CA ILE A 28 -22.15 -3.38 5.53
C ILE A 28 -21.62 -4.35 6.59
N PRO A 29 -20.61 -5.17 6.27
CA PRO A 29 -20.10 -6.16 7.21
C PRO A 29 -19.37 -5.47 8.37
N ARG A 30 -19.44 -6.08 9.55
CA ARG A 30 -18.62 -5.66 10.69
C ARG A 30 -17.14 -5.82 10.36
N THR A 31 -16.38 -4.75 10.49
CA THR A 31 -14.93 -4.77 10.25
C THR A 31 -14.26 -5.70 11.25
N TRP A 32 -14.41 -5.43 12.54
CA TRP A 32 -13.65 -6.14 13.58
C TRP A 32 -14.45 -7.30 14.17
N ASP A 33 -14.37 -8.45 13.50
CA ASP A 33 -14.92 -9.73 13.95
C ASP A 33 -13.74 -10.68 14.23
N LEU A 34 -13.59 -11.12 15.49
CA LEU A 34 -12.40 -11.86 15.92
C LEU A 34 -12.31 -13.25 15.30
N LYS A 35 -13.46 -13.89 15.01
CA LYS A 35 -13.46 -15.19 14.35
C LYS A 35 -12.93 -15.03 12.93
N ALA A 36 -13.46 -14.08 12.18
CA ALA A 36 -13.02 -13.77 10.83
C ALA A 36 -11.55 -13.34 10.81
N ILE A 37 -11.08 -12.53 11.76
CA ILE A 37 -9.66 -12.13 11.86
C ILE A 37 -8.74 -13.35 12.00
N LYS A 38 -9.11 -14.34 12.82
CA LYS A 38 -8.33 -15.58 12.97
C LYS A 38 -8.30 -16.43 11.70
N ASP A 39 -9.39 -16.44 10.94
CA ASP A 39 -9.48 -17.16 9.67
C ASP A 39 -8.73 -16.40 8.54
N PHE A 40 -8.70 -15.07 8.61
CA PHE A 40 -8.11 -14.11 7.66
C PHE A 40 -6.58 -14.01 7.76
N HIS A 41 -6.04 -14.00 8.98
CA HIS A 41 -4.63 -13.75 9.24
C HIS A 41 -3.81 -15.04 9.24
N LEU A 42 -2.70 -15.06 8.49
CA LEU A 42 -1.77 -16.19 8.49
C LEU A 42 -0.91 -16.17 9.76
N PRO A 43 -0.52 -17.35 10.30
CA PRO A 43 0.30 -17.42 11.49
C PRO A 43 1.75 -16.97 11.20
N PRO A 44 2.50 -16.56 12.24
CA PRO A 44 3.94 -16.39 12.16
C PRO A 44 4.65 -17.67 11.69
N PRO A 45 5.87 -17.56 11.12
CA PRO A 45 6.66 -18.73 10.70
C PRO A 45 7.07 -19.62 11.89
N ASP A 46 7.27 -19.02 13.06
CA ASP A 46 7.46 -19.75 14.30
C ASP A 46 6.09 -20.06 14.91
N THR A 47 5.68 -21.32 14.83
CA THR A 47 4.37 -21.80 15.30
C THR A 47 4.23 -21.78 16.82
N SER A 48 5.32 -21.55 17.57
CA SER A 48 5.25 -21.32 19.02
C SER A 48 4.81 -19.91 19.40
N VAL A 49 4.76 -18.98 18.44
CA VAL A 49 4.33 -17.60 18.70
C VAL A 49 2.82 -17.54 18.87
N GLU A 50 2.39 -17.12 20.06
CA GLU A 50 1.00 -16.82 20.36
C GLU A 50 0.65 -15.40 19.87
N VAL A 51 -0.40 -15.29 19.06
CA VAL A 51 -0.90 -14.02 18.52
C VAL A 51 -2.28 -13.72 19.09
N ASN A 52 -2.41 -12.60 19.79
CA ASN A 52 -3.68 -12.16 20.38
C ASN A 52 -4.06 -10.76 19.87
N TYR A 53 -5.25 -10.65 19.28
CA TYR A 53 -5.76 -9.40 18.73
C TYR A 53 -6.51 -8.59 19.79
N ALA A 54 -6.61 -7.27 19.59
CA ALA A 54 -7.47 -6.43 20.41
C ALA A 54 -8.93 -6.94 20.38
N PRO A 55 -9.64 -7.01 21.53
CA PRO A 55 -11.03 -7.46 21.58
C PRO A 55 -11.97 -6.63 20.70
N GLU A 56 -13.11 -7.21 20.27
CA GLU A 56 -14.11 -6.46 19.49
C GLU A 56 -14.63 -5.25 20.28
N ALA A 57 -14.99 -5.45 21.55
CA ALA A 57 -15.43 -4.37 22.42
C ALA A 57 -14.39 -3.24 22.53
N TYR A 58 -13.10 -3.57 22.44
CA TYR A 58 -12.03 -2.57 22.40
C TYR A 58 -12.08 -1.75 21.12
N TYR A 59 -12.13 -2.41 19.96
CA TYR A 59 -12.16 -1.75 18.66
C TYR A 59 -13.35 -0.79 18.55
N TYR A 60 -14.57 -1.26 18.87
CA TYR A 60 -15.77 -0.43 18.73
C TYR A 60 -15.89 0.66 19.81
N ALA A 61 -15.11 0.59 20.89
CA ALA A 61 -14.99 1.68 21.87
C ALA A 61 -14.04 2.80 21.40
N LEU A 62 -13.22 2.60 20.37
CA LEU A 62 -12.42 3.67 19.79
C LEU A 62 -13.32 4.72 19.13
N PRO A 63 -13.05 6.02 19.33
CA PRO A 63 -13.79 7.08 18.67
C PRO A 63 -13.60 7.02 17.15
N GLU A 64 -14.65 7.37 16.41
CA GLU A 64 -14.61 7.36 14.95
C GLU A 64 -13.93 8.63 14.39
N HIS A 65 -13.31 8.50 13.22
CA HIS A 65 -12.81 9.64 12.47
C HIS A 65 -13.96 10.52 11.98
N THR A 66 -13.76 11.82 12.12
CA THR A 66 -14.59 12.85 11.49
C THR A 66 -13.89 13.28 10.22
N ILE A 67 -14.45 12.95 9.06
CA ILE A 67 -13.83 13.24 7.75
C ILE A 67 -14.26 14.65 7.32
N THR A 68 -13.31 15.59 7.34
CA THR A 68 -13.53 16.95 6.82
C THR A 68 -12.95 17.09 5.42
N LYS A 69 -13.18 18.24 4.80
CA LYS A 69 -12.59 18.55 3.50
C LYS A 69 -11.08 18.74 3.62
N VAL A 70 -10.35 18.19 2.66
CA VAL A 70 -8.92 18.40 2.49
C VAL A 70 -8.65 19.40 1.37
N TYR A 71 -7.55 20.13 1.49
CA TYR A 71 -7.14 21.15 0.54
C TYR A 71 -5.75 20.82 -0.05
N PRO A 72 -5.51 21.13 -1.34
CA PRO A 72 -4.24 20.79 -1.98
C PRO A 72 -3.07 21.52 -1.34
N MET A 73 -1.95 20.81 -1.22
CA MET A 73 -0.69 21.38 -0.78
C MET A 73 0.14 21.75 -2.01
N TYR A 74 0.29 23.04 -2.29
CA TYR A 74 1.15 23.54 -3.36
C TYR A 74 2.61 23.63 -2.90
N ILE A 75 3.55 23.47 -3.82
CA ILE A 75 4.91 23.97 -3.61
C ILE A 75 4.87 25.51 -3.56
N ARG A 76 5.80 26.12 -2.82
CA ARG A 76 5.85 27.56 -2.59
C ARG A 76 5.76 28.38 -3.87
N GLU A 77 6.41 27.93 -4.94
CA GLU A 77 6.45 28.62 -6.24
C GLU A 77 5.12 28.57 -7.00
N ALA A 78 4.27 27.59 -6.73
CA ALA A 78 2.96 27.43 -7.35
C ALA A 78 1.80 27.88 -6.45
N GLU A 79 2.09 28.15 -5.17
CA GLU A 79 1.12 28.60 -4.20
C GLU A 79 0.69 30.05 -4.49
N ARG A 80 -0.62 30.26 -4.63
CA ARG A 80 -1.16 31.60 -4.85
C ARG A 80 -0.92 32.47 -3.61
N PRO A 81 -0.58 33.77 -3.76
CA PRO A 81 -0.43 34.67 -2.62
C PRO A 81 -1.65 34.66 -1.70
N GLY A 82 -1.43 34.51 -0.40
CA GLY A 82 -2.49 34.48 0.62
C GLY A 82 -3.29 33.18 0.71
N TYR A 83 -2.93 32.12 -0.04
CA TYR A 83 -3.66 30.85 -0.01
C TYR A 83 -3.80 30.27 1.41
N LEU A 84 -2.71 30.13 2.16
CA LEU A 84 -2.78 29.57 3.52
C LEU A 84 -3.57 30.44 4.49
N ASP A 85 -3.48 31.76 4.35
CA ASP A 85 -4.26 32.70 5.16
C ASP A 85 -5.75 32.60 4.83
N SER A 86 -6.11 32.38 3.57
CA SER A 86 -7.50 32.13 3.17
C SER A 86 -8.06 30.84 3.79
N LEU A 87 -7.25 29.77 3.85
CA LEU A 87 -7.67 28.52 4.49
C LEU A 87 -7.94 28.70 5.98
N ARG A 88 -7.15 29.51 6.69
CA ARG A 88 -7.35 29.77 8.13
C ARG A 88 -8.69 30.42 8.47
N GLN A 89 -9.33 31.08 7.51
CA GLN A 89 -10.63 31.73 7.70
C GLN A 89 -11.82 30.77 7.51
N LEU A 90 -11.59 29.56 6.97
CA LEU A 90 -12.65 28.61 6.70
C LEU A 90 -13.03 27.85 7.98
N ASP A 91 -14.32 27.52 8.07
CA ASP A 91 -14.83 26.56 9.04
C ASP A 91 -14.57 25.11 8.55
N PRO A 92 -14.39 24.14 9.47
CA PRO A 92 -14.35 22.73 9.10
C PRO A 92 -15.61 22.31 8.32
N GLU A 93 -15.44 21.71 7.15
CA GLU A 93 -16.55 21.22 6.31
C GLU A 93 -16.59 19.69 6.40
N LEU A 94 -17.65 19.11 6.97
CA LEU A 94 -17.86 17.66 7.01
C LEU A 94 -18.23 17.14 5.61
N VAL A 95 -17.54 16.12 5.14
CA VAL A 95 -17.71 15.60 3.76
C VAL A 95 -18.16 14.14 3.69
N PHE A 96 -18.26 13.44 4.82
CA PHE A 96 -18.74 12.07 4.86
C PHE A 96 -20.04 11.98 5.67
N ASP A 97 -21.12 11.59 5.01
CA ASP A 97 -22.44 11.37 5.61
C ASP A 97 -23.06 10.10 5.01
N PRO A 98 -23.03 8.95 5.72
CA PRO A 98 -23.51 7.67 5.18
C PRO A 98 -25.02 7.68 4.92
N SER A 99 -25.79 8.55 5.59
CA SER A 99 -27.26 8.61 5.41
C SER A 99 -27.66 9.06 4.00
N ARG A 100 -26.75 9.75 3.31
CA ARG A 100 -26.93 10.29 1.94
C ARG A 100 -26.42 9.35 0.85
N LEU A 101 -25.73 8.27 1.19
CA LEU A 101 -25.15 7.34 0.23
C LEU A 101 -26.19 6.27 -0.14
N LYS A 102 -26.68 6.28 -1.38
CA LYS A 102 -27.78 5.40 -1.82
C LYS A 102 -27.42 4.50 -3.00
N THR A 103 -26.40 4.87 -3.76
CA THR A 103 -25.96 4.15 -4.95
C THR A 103 -24.50 3.72 -4.82
N GLN A 104 -24.09 2.71 -5.58
CA GLN A 104 -22.68 2.29 -5.61
C GLN A 104 -21.73 3.46 -5.94
N GLU A 105 -22.15 4.35 -6.83
CA GLU A 105 -21.37 5.54 -7.19
C GLU A 105 -21.22 6.52 -6.02
N ASP A 106 -22.24 6.67 -5.16
CA ASP A 106 -22.12 7.49 -3.95
C ASP A 106 -21.07 6.92 -3.00
N TRP A 107 -21.06 5.59 -2.81
CA TRP A 107 -20.08 4.91 -1.95
C TRP A 107 -18.66 5.00 -2.51
N ILE A 108 -18.49 4.91 -3.82
CA ILE A 108 -17.19 5.10 -4.48
C ILE A 108 -16.67 6.53 -4.25
N LYS A 109 -17.51 7.56 -4.47
CA LYS A 109 -17.13 8.96 -4.24
C LYS A 109 -16.82 9.24 -2.77
N ALA A 110 -17.62 8.70 -1.85
CA ALA A 110 -17.34 8.82 -0.42
C ALA A 110 -16.03 8.11 -0.04
N GLY A 111 -15.74 6.96 -0.66
CA GLY A 111 -14.50 6.22 -0.47
C GLY A 111 -13.26 6.96 -0.95
N GLU A 112 -13.36 7.72 -2.04
CA GLU A 112 -12.28 8.58 -2.51
C GLU A 112 -11.92 9.63 -1.44
N LEU A 113 -12.92 10.24 -0.79
CA LEU A 113 -12.69 11.18 0.31
C LEU A 113 -11.93 10.51 1.47
N VAL A 114 -12.33 9.30 1.86
CA VAL A 114 -11.65 8.51 2.90
C VAL A 114 -10.22 8.15 2.49
N PHE A 115 -10.00 7.80 1.22
CA PHE A 115 -8.68 7.45 0.67
C PHE A 115 -7.68 8.62 0.77
N HIS A 116 -8.16 9.85 0.56
CA HIS A 116 -7.36 11.07 0.65
C HIS A 116 -7.29 11.67 2.07
N TRP A 117 -8.15 11.23 2.99
CA TRP A 117 -8.21 11.76 4.34
C TRP A 117 -6.98 11.37 5.17
N PRO A 118 -6.22 12.35 5.73
CA PRO A 118 -5.05 12.09 6.54
C PRO A 118 -5.42 11.74 7.98
N VAL A 119 -4.54 11.00 8.63
CA VAL A 119 -4.72 10.50 10.01
C VAL A 119 -3.66 11.01 10.98
N ALA A 120 -2.61 11.66 10.47
CA ALA A 120 -1.56 12.31 11.27
C ALA A 120 -1.41 13.77 10.89
N TYR A 121 -1.21 14.64 11.89
CA TYR A 121 -1.30 16.09 11.73
C TYR A 121 -0.09 16.83 12.29
N THR A 122 0.28 17.94 11.64
CA THR A 122 1.28 18.89 12.14
C THR A 122 0.77 20.32 11.96
N PRO A 123 0.84 21.19 12.99
CA PRO A 123 0.39 22.58 12.86
C PRO A 123 1.14 23.38 11.79
N VAL A 124 0.42 24.29 11.10
CA VAL A 124 0.98 25.20 10.10
C VAL A 124 1.10 26.62 10.66
N SER A 125 2.30 27.00 11.08
CA SER A 125 2.59 28.37 11.56
C SER A 125 3.02 29.35 10.45
N GLY A 126 3.52 28.86 9.32
CA GLY A 126 4.01 29.68 8.21
C GLY A 126 2.90 30.31 7.36
N LYS A 127 3.20 31.43 6.68
CA LYS A 127 2.29 32.10 5.74
C LYS A 127 2.31 31.50 4.32
N VAL A 128 3.35 30.73 4.02
CA VAL A 128 3.53 30.07 2.73
C VAL A 128 3.92 28.61 2.93
N SER A 129 3.79 27.80 1.87
CA SER A 129 4.19 26.40 1.89
C SER A 129 5.64 26.19 2.36
N GLY A 130 5.80 25.20 3.24
CA GLY A 130 7.10 24.71 3.69
C GLY A 130 7.80 23.81 2.67
N ILE A 131 7.13 23.48 1.55
CA ILE A 131 7.68 22.68 0.46
C ILE A 131 8.01 23.62 -0.70
N ASP A 132 9.20 23.51 -1.26
CA ASP A 132 9.62 24.27 -2.44
C ASP A 132 10.34 23.37 -3.45
N SER A 133 10.58 23.90 -4.64
CA SER A 133 11.20 23.16 -5.75
C SER A 133 12.58 22.57 -5.41
N SER A 134 13.29 23.14 -4.42
CA SER A 134 14.61 22.66 -4.02
C SER A 134 14.58 21.24 -3.45
N LEU A 135 13.48 20.84 -2.83
CA LEU A 135 13.29 19.47 -2.30
C LEU A 135 13.23 18.42 -3.42
N PHE A 136 12.91 18.84 -4.65
CA PHE A 136 12.77 17.96 -5.80
C PHE A 136 14.01 17.97 -6.71
N ARG A 137 14.83 19.03 -6.68
CA ARG A 137 16.06 19.15 -7.48
C ARG A 137 17.04 18.02 -7.15
N GLY A 138 17.48 17.27 -8.16
CA GLY A 138 18.38 16.13 -7.99
C GLY A 138 17.77 14.92 -7.27
N SER A 139 16.51 15.01 -6.84
CA SER A 139 15.79 13.91 -6.20
C SER A 139 15.02 13.08 -7.23
N LYS A 140 14.53 11.90 -6.80
CA LYS A 140 13.55 11.11 -7.57
C LYS A 140 12.09 11.47 -7.24
N GLY A 141 11.86 12.46 -6.36
CA GLY A 141 10.51 12.93 -6.01
C GLY A 141 9.78 13.58 -7.18
N ARG A 142 8.44 13.59 -7.11
CA ARG A 142 7.56 14.09 -8.17
C ARG A 142 6.47 14.99 -7.59
N ILE A 143 6.00 15.93 -8.41
CA ILE A 143 4.89 16.85 -8.16
C ILE A 143 4.01 16.93 -9.41
N THR A 144 2.77 17.38 -9.27
CA THR A 144 1.89 17.54 -10.43
C THR A 144 2.34 18.71 -11.32
N LYS A 145 1.78 18.82 -12.53
CA LYS A 145 2.05 19.94 -13.45
C LYS A 145 1.67 21.30 -12.85
N GLU A 146 0.66 21.31 -12.01
CA GLU A 146 0.12 22.47 -11.30
C GLU A 146 0.92 22.82 -10.05
N GLY A 147 2.00 22.08 -9.76
CA GLY A 147 2.83 22.29 -8.58
C GLY A 147 2.21 21.77 -7.29
N ILE A 148 1.30 20.80 -7.35
CA ILE A 148 0.71 20.17 -6.18
C ILE A 148 1.61 19.02 -5.69
N TYR A 149 1.77 18.92 -4.38
CA TYR A 149 2.38 17.79 -3.69
C TYR A 149 1.27 16.85 -3.18
N PRO A 150 0.95 15.75 -3.90
CA PRO A 150 -0.29 14.99 -3.64
C PRO A 150 -0.19 14.01 -2.46
N PHE A 151 0.96 13.93 -1.79
CA PHE A 151 1.20 12.97 -0.70
C PHE A 151 0.89 13.54 0.68
N SER A 152 0.52 14.82 0.76
CA SER A 152 0.07 15.49 1.96
C SER A 152 -0.98 16.53 1.56
N SER A 153 -1.84 16.90 2.51
CA SER A 153 -2.90 17.87 2.27
C SER A 153 -2.98 18.85 3.43
N TYR A 154 -3.60 20.01 3.20
CA TYR A 154 -4.02 20.87 4.29
C TYR A 154 -5.39 20.45 4.79
N VAL A 155 -5.58 20.53 6.11
CA VAL A 155 -6.81 20.12 6.78
C VAL A 155 -7.19 21.15 7.83
N ILE A 156 -8.51 21.33 7.98
CA ILE A 156 -9.12 22.18 9.00
C ILE A 156 -10.06 21.28 9.79
N ASN A 157 -9.63 20.92 11.00
CA ASN A 157 -10.44 20.12 11.94
C ASN A 157 -11.20 21.01 12.92
N GLU A 158 -10.64 22.18 13.23
CA GLU A 158 -11.20 23.18 14.13
C GLU A 158 -11.01 24.57 13.51
N LYS A 159 -11.97 25.46 13.74
CA LYS A 159 -11.91 26.83 13.22
C LYS A 159 -10.62 27.53 13.66
N GLY A 160 -9.90 28.13 12.71
CA GLY A 160 -8.63 28.81 12.96
C GLY A 160 -7.40 27.91 13.10
N SER A 161 -7.57 26.58 13.06
CA SER A 161 -6.47 25.61 13.15
C SER A 161 -6.18 24.99 11.77
N LEU A 162 -5.11 25.47 11.13
CA LEU A 162 -4.62 24.92 9.87
C LEU A 162 -3.53 23.87 10.13
N LEU A 163 -3.74 22.67 9.60
CA LEU A 163 -2.87 21.51 9.79
C LEU A 163 -2.33 21.01 8.45
N VAL A 164 -1.10 20.51 8.42
CA VAL A 164 -0.66 19.56 7.40
C VAL A 164 -1.10 18.18 7.83
N GLY A 165 -1.92 17.53 7.02
CA GLY A 165 -2.27 16.13 7.14
C GLY A 165 -1.34 15.23 6.34
N SER A 166 -1.01 14.08 6.92
CA SER A 166 -0.18 13.03 6.33
C SER A 166 -0.70 11.64 6.68
N LEU A 167 -0.06 10.61 6.11
CA LEU A 167 -0.37 9.18 6.33
C LEU A 167 -1.79 8.78 5.88
N SER A 168 -2.39 9.49 4.92
CA SER A 168 -3.58 8.97 4.24
C SER A 168 -3.22 7.76 3.37
N CYS A 169 -4.22 7.00 2.92
CA CYS A 169 -3.98 5.92 1.95
C CYS A 169 -3.31 6.49 0.69
N ALA A 170 -3.76 7.67 0.24
CA ALA A 170 -3.18 8.39 -0.89
C ALA A 170 -1.72 8.83 -0.68
N SER A 171 -1.29 9.11 0.56
CA SER A 171 0.11 9.47 0.86
C SER A 171 1.10 8.42 0.38
N CYS A 172 0.72 7.13 0.44
CA CYS A 172 1.57 6.03 0.00
C CYS A 172 1.14 5.46 -1.34
N HIS A 173 -0.16 5.34 -1.61
CA HIS A 173 -0.70 4.66 -2.80
C HIS A 173 -1.08 5.61 -3.94
N THR A 174 -0.33 6.70 -4.12
CA THR A 174 -0.50 7.62 -5.26
C THR A 174 0.79 7.68 -6.05
N ARG A 175 0.69 7.61 -7.38
CA ARG A 175 1.84 7.81 -8.27
C ARG A 175 1.70 9.11 -9.03
N VAL A 176 2.79 9.84 -9.15
CA VAL A 176 2.90 10.98 -10.07
C VAL A 176 3.85 10.62 -11.22
N THR A 177 3.38 10.66 -12.45
CA THR A 177 4.19 10.32 -13.63
C THR A 177 5.27 11.37 -13.90
N LYS A 178 6.19 11.09 -14.83
CA LYS A 178 7.17 12.10 -15.29
C LYS A 178 6.50 13.33 -15.93
N SER A 179 5.31 13.15 -16.51
CA SER A 179 4.55 14.27 -17.07
C SER A 179 3.79 15.04 -15.99
N GLY A 180 3.76 14.59 -14.73
CA GLY A 180 3.02 15.26 -13.64
C GLY A 180 1.56 14.82 -13.53
N GLU A 181 1.16 13.74 -14.19
CA GLU A 181 -0.18 13.13 -14.05
C GLU A 181 -0.26 12.29 -12.78
N VAL A 182 -1.40 12.34 -12.08
CA VAL A 182 -1.66 11.57 -10.86
C VAL A 182 -2.40 10.28 -11.21
N ILE A 183 -1.90 9.17 -10.69
CA ILE A 183 -2.51 7.83 -10.82
C ILE A 183 -2.80 7.31 -9.41
N PRO A 184 -4.04 7.44 -8.92
CA PRO A 184 -4.45 6.87 -7.64
C PRO A 184 -4.35 5.34 -7.66
N GLY A 185 -3.94 4.77 -6.53
CA GLY A 185 -3.83 3.32 -6.36
C GLY A 185 -2.62 2.65 -7.00
N ALA A 186 -1.84 3.31 -7.84
CA ALA A 186 -0.61 2.72 -8.38
C ALA A 186 0.47 2.53 -7.29
N GLN A 187 1.56 1.82 -7.61
CA GLN A 187 2.75 1.83 -6.74
C GLN A 187 3.21 3.28 -6.57
N GLY A 188 3.03 3.80 -5.36
CA GLY A 188 3.29 5.21 -5.14
C GLY A 188 4.76 5.54 -5.13
N ASN A 189 5.05 6.80 -5.46
CA ASN A 189 6.41 7.31 -5.59
C ASN A 189 6.64 8.51 -4.67
N VAL A 190 6.00 8.47 -3.50
CA VAL A 190 6.22 9.43 -2.43
C VAL A 190 7.71 9.50 -2.09
N TYR A 191 8.20 10.73 -1.91
CA TYR A 191 9.57 10.98 -1.50
C TYR A 191 9.57 12.08 -0.43
N ASN A 192 9.45 11.67 0.82
CA ASN A 192 9.43 12.56 1.99
C ASN A 192 10.71 12.49 2.84
N ASN A 193 11.62 11.58 2.51
CA ASN A 193 12.76 11.25 3.35
C ASN A 193 13.66 12.45 3.64
N VAL A 194 13.85 13.35 2.67
CA VAL A 194 14.67 14.56 2.87
C VAL A 194 14.14 15.43 4.01
N ARG A 195 12.80 15.57 4.13
CA ARG A 195 12.18 16.33 5.23
C ARG A 195 12.37 15.61 6.56
N PHE A 196 12.22 14.28 6.56
CA PHE A 196 12.40 13.46 7.75
C PHE A 196 13.86 13.49 8.24
N VAL A 197 14.84 13.38 7.33
CA VAL A 197 16.27 13.50 7.62
C VAL A 197 16.60 14.88 8.19
N LYS A 198 16.09 15.97 7.60
CA LYS A 198 16.26 17.31 8.16
C LYS A 198 15.70 17.42 9.58
N MET A 199 14.54 16.81 9.85
CA MET A 199 13.96 16.78 11.19
C MET A 199 14.83 16.00 12.17
N ILE A 200 15.28 14.79 11.81
CA ILE A 200 16.19 13.97 12.64
C ILE A 200 17.45 14.76 12.99
N LEU A 201 18.11 15.35 11.99
CA LEU A 201 19.38 16.07 12.17
C LEU A 201 19.23 17.43 12.86
N SER A 202 18.02 17.99 12.92
CA SER A 202 17.78 19.27 13.62
C SER A 202 17.93 19.16 15.14
N GLY A 203 17.81 17.95 15.72
CA GLY A 203 17.81 17.75 17.17
C GLY A 203 16.56 18.23 17.90
N ASN A 204 15.58 18.80 17.20
CA ASN A 204 14.33 19.29 17.80
C ASN A 204 13.49 18.18 18.45
N VAL A 205 13.62 16.95 17.95
CA VAL A 205 13.02 15.76 18.54
C VAL A 205 14.15 14.89 19.11
N PRO A 206 14.13 14.54 20.41
CA PRO A 206 15.20 13.77 21.03
C PRO A 206 15.39 12.41 20.34
N PHE A 207 16.64 12.01 20.08
CA PHE A 207 16.94 10.72 19.45
C PHE A 207 16.31 9.50 20.13
N PRO A 208 16.23 9.40 21.48
CA PRO A 208 15.55 8.29 22.15
C PRO A 208 14.08 8.12 21.72
N PHE A 209 13.39 9.20 21.35
CA PHE A 209 12.03 9.11 20.81
C PHE A 209 12.02 8.33 19.48
N PHE A 210 12.93 8.63 18.56
CA PHE A 210 13.03 7.91 17.30
C PHE A 210 13.46 6.46 17.48
N GLN A 211 14.40 6.20 18.42
CA GLN A 211 14.81 4.84 18.73
C GLN A 211 13.64 4.00 19.23
N GLU A 212 12.85 4.54 20.16
CA GLU A 212 11.69 3.87 20.72
C GLU A 212 10.58 3.68 19.67
N ALA A 213 10.30 4.69 18.86
CA ALA A 213 9.32 4.59 17.79
C ALA A 213 9.72 3.52 16.76
N THR A 214 10.99 3.47 16.35
CA THR A 214 11.51 2.45 15.43
C THR A 214 11.47 1.06 16.05
N PHE A 215 11.80 0.94 17.34
CA PHE A 215 11.70 -0.32 18.08
C PHE A 215 10.28 -0.85 18.06
N LYS A 216 9.30 -0.02 18.41
CA LYS A 216 7.88 -0.40 18.37
C LYS A 216 7.45 -0.84 16.97
N LEU A 217 7.88 -0.15 15.91
CA LEU A 217 7.53 -0.54 14.55
C LEU A 217 8.11 -1.89 14.16
N THR A 218 9.37 -2.16 14.50
CA THR A 218 10.13 -3.21 13.79
C THR A 218 10.51 -4.40 14.64
N HIS A 219 10.42 -4.30 15.97
CA HIS A 219 10.74 -5.40 16.85
C HIS A 219 9.72 -6.55 16.71
N ALA A 220 10.25 -7.76 16.57
CA ALA A 220 9.52 -9.01 16.70
C ALA A 220 10.19 -9.84 17.82
N PRO A 221 9.45 -10.35 18.82
CA PRO A 221 10.04 -11.06 19.95
C PRO A 221 10.88 -12.29 19.61
N TRP A 222 10.60 -12.94 18.47
CA TRP A 222 11.31 -14.13 17.99
C TRP A 222 12.45 -13.80 17.02
N ALA A 223 12.66 -12.52 16.66
CA ALA A 223 13.78 -12.14 15.81
C ALA A 223 15.12 -12.44 16.51
N PRO A 224 16.13 -12.95 15.78
CA PRO A 224 17.43 -13.24 16.36
C PRO A 224 18.10 -11.95 16.84
N LYS A 225 18.87 -12.03 17.94
CA LYS A 225 19.58 -10.86 18.52
C LYS A 225 20.56 -10.17 17.55
N SER A 226 21.00 -10.86 16.50
CA SER A 226 21.84 -10.31 15.43
C SER A 226 21.10 -9.36 14.49
N LEU A 227 19.77 -9.42 14.46
CA LEU A 227 18.93 -8.51 13.69
C LEU A 227 18.59 -7.29 14.56
N ALA A 228 19.15 -6.14 14.19
CA ALA A 228 18.83 -4.89 14.87
C ALA A 228 17.34 -4.55 14.71
N SER A 229 16.72 -4.01 15.76
CA SER A 229 15.32 -3.55 15.76
C SER A 229 15.19 -2.03 15.95
N LYS A 230 16.30 -1.30 16.01
CA LYS A 230 16.33 0.15 16.13
C LYS A 230 17.71 0.70 15.74
N PRO A 231 17.82 1.98 15.34
CA PRO A 231 19.11 2.62 15.09
C PRO A 231 19.94 2.75 16.36
N SER A 232 21.26 2.65 16.22
CA SER A 232 22.23 2.88 17.30
C SER A 232 22.62 4.36 17.44
N THR A 233 22.63 5.09 16.31
CA THR A 233 22.98 6.53 16.29
C THR A 233 22.02 7.35 15.43
N VAL A 234 22.05 8.67 15.61
CA VAL A 234 21.27 9.64 14.81
C VAL A 234 21.66 9.55 13.34
N GLU A 235 22.94 9.40 13.05
CA GLU A 235 23.50 9.29 11.70
C GLU A 235 23.02 8.01 11.02
N GLU A 236 23.02 6.87 11.73
CA GLU A 236 22.51 5.61 11.20
C GLU A 236 21.04 5.73 10.77
N LEU A 237 20.22 6.40 11.60
CA LEU A 237 18.82 6.65 11.29
C LEU A 237 18.67 7.59 10.09
N ALA A 238 19.41 8.70 10.06
CA ALA A 238 19.40 9.65 8.96
C ALA A 238 19.81 8.97 7.64
N ASP A 239 20.84 8.14 7.67
CA ASP A 239 21.33 7.36 6.54
C ASP A 239 20.29 6.35 6.04
N PHE A 240 19.58 5.67 6.95
CA PHE A 240 18.48 4.76 6.60
C PHE A 240 17.39 5.47 5.79
N PHE A 241 16.90 6.61 6.28
CA PHE A 241 15.88 7.39 5.55
C PHE A 241 16.44 7.95 4.24
N ASN A 242 17.69 8.41 4.21
CA ASN A 242 18.34 8.89 2.98
C ASN A 242 18.52 7.79 1.92
N ALA A 243 18.66 6.53 2.34
CA ALA A 243 18.73 5.38 1.45
C ALA A 243 17.38 4.98 0.84
N GLY A 244 16.25 5.49 1.35
CA GLY A 244 14.94 5.19 0.80
C GLY A 244 14.80 5.65 -0.67
N ARG A 245 13.90 4.97 -1.38
CA ARG A 245 13.67 5.14 -2.82
C ARG A 245 12.17 5.22 -3.09
N PRO A 246 11.73 5.89 -4.17
CA PRO A 246 10.32 5.84 -4.58
C PRO A 246 9.86 4.39 -4.78
N GLY A 247 8.59 4.10 -4.46
CA GLY A 247 8.06 2.73 -4.52
C GLY A 247 8.35 1.88 -3.30
N VAL A 248 9.12 2.39 -2.32
CA VAL A 248 9.51 1.69 -1.10
C VAL A 248 9.14 2.55 0.11
N SER A 249 8.61 1.91 1.16
CA SER A 249 8.34 2.57 2.44
C SER A 249 8.82 1.70 3.58
N ASP A 250 9.29 2.33 4.65
CA ASP A 250 9.30 1.67 5.95
C ASP A 250 7.84 1.40 6.35
N ARG A 251 7.61 0.24 6.96
CA ARG A 251 6.25 -0.24 7.23
C ARG A 251 6.21 -0.84 8.63
N GLN A 252 5.18 -0.49 9.38
CA GLN A 252 4.97 -1.07 10.69
C GLN A 252 4.94 -2.60 10.61
N GLY A 253 5.59 -3.28 11.56
CA GLY A 253 5.69 -4.73 11.61
C GLY A 253 6.71 -5.37 10.66
N THR A 254 7.40 -4.63 9.78
CA THR A 254 8.56 -5.15 9.03
C THR A 254 9.85 -5.04 9.85
N ALA A 255 10.90 -5.78 9.48
CA ALA A 255 12.20 -5.69 10.16
C ALA A 255 12.92 -4.37 9.84
N TYR A 256 13.67 -3.84 10.82
CA TYR A 256 14.43 -2.60 10.64
C TYR A 256 15.51 -2.78 9.56
N GLN A 257 15.64 -1.79 8.67
CA GLN A 257 16.46 -1.83 7.45
C GLN A 257 15.99 -2.81 6.35
N TYR A 258 14.79 -3.39 6.48
CA TYR A 258 14.13 -4.21 5.45
C TYR A 258 12.78 -3.58 5.06
N PRO A 259 12.80 -2.42 4.38
CA PRO A 259 11.57 -1.75 3.99
C PRO A 259 10.82 -2.57 2.93
N ALA A 260 9.52 -2.37 2.83
CA ALA A 260 8.68 -3.07 1.86
C ALA A 260 8.36 -2.19 0.65
N ILE A 261 8.19 -2.80 -0.51
CA ILE A 261 7.62 -2.07 -1.64
C ILE A 261 6.16 -1.70 -1.38
N ILE A 262 5.79 -0.50 -1.78
CA ILE A 262 4.40 -0.05 -1.80
C ILE A 262 3.68 -0.85 -2.91
N PRO A 263 2.65 -1.65 -2.59
CA PRO A 263 1.90 -2.38 -3.61
C PRO A 263 0.97 -1.44 -4.38
N SER A 264 0.72 -1.79 -5.65
CA SER A 264 -0.41 -1.24 -6.39
C SER A 264 -1.71 -1.81 -5.81
N LEU A 265 -2.69 -0.95 -5.57
CA LEU A 265 -4.07 -1.26 -5.21
C LEU A 265 -4.98 -1.43 -6.44
N ILE A 266 -4.55 -0.98 -7.62
CA ILE A 266 -5.29 -1.20 -8.86
C ILE A 266 -5.46 -2.70 -9.10
N GLY A 267 -6.70 -3.16 -9.27
CA GLY A 267 -7.03 -4.58 -9.46
C GLY A 267 -6.91 -5.45 -8.20
N ILE A 268 -6.77 -4.85 -7.02
CA ILE A 268 -6.58 -5.61 -5.76
C ILE A 268 -7.78 -6.52 -5.42
N LYS A 269 -8.98 -6.20 -5.93
CA LYS A 269 -10.19 -7.03 -5.81
C LYS A 269 -9.94 -8.49 -6.21
N ASP A 270 -9.04 -8.73 -7.16
CA ASP A 270 -8.75 -10.05 -7.69
C ASP A 270 -7.55 -10.75 -7.00
N ILE A 271 -6.96 -10.14 -5.97
CA ILE A 271 -5.74 -10.62 -5.32
C ILE A 271 -6.09 -11.34 -4.01
N ARG A 272 -5.69 -12.61 -3.89
CA ARG A 272 -6.07 -13.49 -2.76
C ARG A 272 -5.32 -13.23 -1.47
N TYR A 273 -4.05 -12.84 -1.56
CA TYR A 273 -3.19 -12.58 -0.41
C TYR A 273 -2.66 -11.15 -0.45
N LEU A 274 -2.82 -10.46 0.67
CA LEU A 274 -2.34 -9.10 0.91
C LEU A 274 -1.01 -9.15 1.67
N ASP A 275 -0.29 -8.02 1.70
CA ASP A 275 1.14 -7.94 2.04
C ASP A 275 2.06 -8.70 1.09
N ARG A 276 3.36 -8.40 1.11
CA ARG A 276 4.33 -9.21 0.35
C ARG A 276 4.47 -10.61 0.93
N THR A 277 4.32 -10.74 2.24
CA THR A 277 4.39 -12.00 2.99
C THR A 277 3.10 -12.83 2.91
N GLY A 278 2.04 -12.30 2.30
CA GLY A 278 0.74 -12.98 2.26
C GLY A 278 0.04 -13.04 3.62
N LEU A 279 0.39 -12.14 4.54
CA LEU A 279 -0.08 -12.10 5.94
C LEU A 279 -1.60 -12.20 6.08
N MET A 280 -2.35 -11.69 5.11
CA MET A 280 -3.80 -11.53 5.20
C MET A 280 -4.45 -12.07 3.93
N LYS A 281 -5.45 -12.95 4.09
CA LYS A 281 -6.32 -13.40 3.01
C LYS A 281 -7.27 -12.28 2.57
N HIS A 282 -7.86 -12.43 1.39
CA HIS A 282 -8.75 -11.44 0.82
C HIS A 282 -9.81 -12.16 -0.02
N ASP A 283 -10.96 -12.36 0.62
CA ASP A 283 -12.06 -13.15 0.07
C ASP A 283 -13.24 -12.24 -0.31
N GLY A 284 -13.24 -11.00 0.18
CA GLY A 284 -14.23 -10.00 -0.18
C GLY A 284 -14.06 -8.67 0.57
N PRO A 285 -15.07 -7.79 0.49
CA PRO A 285 -15.01 -6.43 1.03
C PRO A 285 -14.68 -6.37 2.53
N ALA A 286 -15.25 -7.28 3.33
CA ALA A 286 -15.03 -7.32 4.78
C ALA A 286 -13.54 -7.51 5.14
N ASP A 287 -12.81 -8.31 4.36
CA ASP A 287 -11.38 -8.54 4.58
C ASP A 287 -10.55 -7.32 4.16
N MET A 288 -10.99 -6.59 3.14
CA MET A 288 -10.35 -5.34 2.75
C MET A 288 -10.57 -4.24 3.81
N MET A 289 -11.76 -4.19 4.41
CA MET A 289 -12.06 -3.32 5.56
C MET A 289 -11.15 -3.65 6.75
N ARG A 290 -11.02 -4.94 7.11
CA ARG A 290 -10.10 -5.41 8.16
C ARG A 290 -8.66 -5.05 7.86
N TYR A 291 -8.21 -5.31 6.63
CA TYR A 291 -6.86 -4.99 6.18
C TYR A 291 -6.58 -3.49 6.34
N ALA A 292 -7.51 -2.62 5.92
CA ALA A 292 -7.39 -1.18 6.12
C ALA A 292 -7.31 -0.80 7.61
N ALA A 293 -8.17 -1.36 8.47
CA ALA A 293 -8.13 -1.12 9.92
C ALA A 293 -6.80 -1.55 10.57
N PHE A 294 -6.25 -2.70 10.18
CA PHE A 294 -4.92 -3.13 10.62
C PHE A 294 -3.83 -2.14 10.20
N ASN A 295 -3.85 -1.71 8.94
CA ASN A 295 -2.84 -0.77 8.41
C ASN A 295 -3.01 0.67 8.92
N GLN A 296 -4.12 0.97 9.59
CA GLN A 296 -4.39 2.25 10.27
C GLN A 296 -4.11 2.19 11.78
N GLY A 297 -3.38 1.16 12.23
CA GLY A 297 -2.78 1.12 13.56
C GLY A 297 -3.25 -0.03 14.47
N MET A 298 -4.28 -0.79 14.09
CA MET A 298 -4.70 -1.93 14.91
C MET A 298 -3.66 -3.06 14.95
N ASP A 299 -2.75 -3.14 13.97
CA ASP A 299 -1.64 -4.09 14.00
C ASP A 299 -0.62 -3.78 15.12
N MET A 300 -0.55 -2.53 15.57
CA MET A 300 0.26 -2.13 16.72
C MET A 300 -0.35 -2.55 18.06
N LEU A 301 -1.63 -2.93 18.08
CA LEU A 301 -2.33 -3.43 19.26
C LEU A 301 -2.43 -4.96 19.30
N THR A 302 -1.84 -5.64 18.32
CA THR A 302 -1.74 -7.11 18.31
C THR A 302 -0.60 -7.53 19.22
N ALA A 303 -0.89 -8.43 20.16
CA ALA A 303 0.09 -9.00 21.07
C ALA A 303 0.76 -10.22 20.44
N TYR A 304 2.06 -10.34 20.63
CA TYR A 304 2.87 -11.47 20.20
C TYR A 304 3.68 -11.99 21.39
N ASN A 305 3.38 -13.17 21.91
CA ASN A 305 3.99 -13.69 23.15
C ASN A 305 3.94 -12.65 24.31
N GLY A 306 2.81 -11.96 24.45
CA GLY A 306 2.62 -10.90 25.44
C GLY A 306 3.21 -9.53 25.08
N TYR A 307 4.04 -9.42 24.05
CA TYR A 307 4.55 -8.13 23.55
C TYR A 307 3.53 -7.43 22.64
N ILE A 308 3.09 -6.24 23.05
CA ILE A 308 2.20 -5.35 22.30
C ILE A 308 2.99 -4.11 21.86
N PRO A 309 3.23 -3.91 20.56
CA PRO A 309 4.02 -2.79 20.04
C PRO A 309 3.55 -1.40 20.50
N GLY A 310 2.24 -1.21 20.53
CA GLY A 310 1.54 -0.03 21.04
C GLY A 310 1.19 -0.11 22.52
N GLY A 311 1.68 -1.12 23.24
CA GLY A 311 1.37 -1.40 24.63
C GLY A 311 1.97 -0.39 25.61
N LYS A 312 1.38 -0.33 26.79
CA LYS A 312 1.94 0.34 27.98
C LYS A 312 2.65 -0.68 28.88
N ASN A 313 3.30 -0.18 29.94
CA ASN A 313 4.02 -1.00 30.92
C ASN A 313 5.05 -1.92 30.24
N ALA A 314 6.04 -1.30 29.59
CA ALA A 314 7.07 -1.99 28.80
C ALA A 314 6.47 -2.92 27.73
N ASN A 315 5.45 -2.43 27.00
CA ASN A 315 4.78 -3.15 25.93
C ASN A 315 4.01 -4.41 26.36
N ALA A 316 3.77 -4.65 27.65
CA ALA A 316 3.11 -5.87 28.12
C ALA A 316 1.58 -5.75 28.25
N GLN A 317 1.03 -4.53 28.22
CA GLN A 317 -0.38 -4.29 28.48
C GLN A 317 -1.04 -3.45 27.39
N LEU A 318 -2.24 -3.85 26.98
CA LEU A 318 -3.09 -3.07 26.08
C LEU A 318 -3.49 -1.74 26.76
N PRO A 319 -3.22 -0.57 26.15
CA PRO A 319 -3.67 0.72 26.69
C PRO A 319 -5.20 0.82 26.60
N ALA A 320 -5.84 1.60 27.44
CA ALA A 320 -7.29 1.84 27.29
C ALA A 320 -7.59 2.54 25.94
N PRO A 321 -8.78 2.37 25.34
CA PRO A 321 -9.11 3.01 24.05
C PRO A 321 -8.84 4.52 24.02
N ALA A 322 -9.15 5.23 25.12
CA ALA A 322 -8.92 6.67 25.24
C ALA A 322 -7.44 7.07 25.42
N GLU A 323 -6.57 6.12 25.79
CA GLU A 323 -5.13 6.32 25.96
C GLU A 323 -4.35 5.98 24.68
N TRP A 324 -4.99 5.31 23.72
CA TRP A 324 -4.30 4.80 22.53
C TRP A 324 -3.86 5.96 21.63
N SER A 325 -2.59 5.94 21.27
CA SER A 325 -2.00 6.85 20.29
C SER A 325 -0.93 6.11 19.51
N HIS A 326 -0.96 6.25 18.19
CA HIS A 326 0.03 5.59 17.36
C HIS A 326 1.40 6.28 17.48
N PRO A 327 2.52 5.54 17.54
CA PRO A 327 3.86 6.11 17.73
C PRO A 327 4.35 7.08 16.64
N PHE A 328 3.58 7.27 15.56
CA PHE A 328 3.90 8.18 14.43
C PHE A 328 2.81 9.23 14.20
N GLY A 329 1.96 9.45 15.21
CA GLY A 329 1.02 10.57 15.22
C GLY A 329 -0.33 10.30 14.57
N TYR A 330 -0.72 9.03 14.34
CA TYR A 330 -2.13 8.74 14.03
C TYR A 330 -2.96 9.15 15.23
N THR A 331 -4.08 9.82 14.99
CA THR A 331 -5.07 10.03 16.06
C THR A 331 -5.55 8.68 16.56
N GLY A 332 -5.75 8.53 17.88
CA GLY A 332 -6.34 7.35 18.53
C GLY A 332 -7.82 7.14 18.19
N LYS A 333 -8.14 7.10 16.90
CA LYS A 333 -9.46 6.98 16.31
C LYS A 333 -9.47 5.82 15.33
N ARG A 334 -10.64 5.27 15.07
CA ARG A 334 -10.87 4.28 14.01
C ARG A 334 -11.72 4.88 12.89
N TYR A 335 -11.69 4.25 11.73
CA TYR A 335 -12.74 4.48 10.74
C TYR A 335 -14.03 3.75 11.18
N SER A 336 -15.19 4.28 10.80
CA SER A 336 -16.46 3.56 10.92
C SER A 336 -16.54 2.40 9.92
N ASP A 337 -17.46 1.45 10.13
CA ASP A 337 -17.68 0.36 9.18
C ASP A 337 -18.12 0.91 7.81
N GLU A 338 -18.95 1.97 7.78
CA GLU A 338 -19.36 2.68 6.57
C GLU A 338 -18.18 3.35 5.87
N GLN A 339 -17.29 4.01 6.63
CA GLN A 339 -16.10 4.65 6.07
C GLN A 339 -15.15 3.62 5.43
N LEU A 340 -14.93 2.48 6.09
CA LEU A 340 -14.10 1.40 5.56
C LEU A 340 -14.76 0.69 4.37
N TYR A 341 -16.07 0.54 4.39
CA TYR A 341 -16.82 0.01 3.25
C TYR A 341 -16.72 0.95 2.04
N ALA A 342 -16.95 2.25 2.23
CA ALA A 342 -16.77 3.26 1.19
C ALA A 342 -15.35 3.22 0.60
N LEU A 343 -14.32 3.24 1.46
CA LEU A 343 -12.92 3.13 1.06
C LEU A 343 -12.68 1.86 0.22
N THR A 344 -13.26 0.74 0.63
CA THR A 344 -13.17 -0.54 -0.09
C THR A 344 -13.80 -0.44 -1.48
N GLN A 345 -14.98 0.17 -1.60
CA GLN A 345 -15.63 0.37 -2.90
C GLN A 345 -14.77 1.21 -3.85
N TYR A 346 -14.20 2.31 -3.34
CA TYR A 346 -13.28 3.14 -4.13
C TYR A 346 -12.03 2.37 -4.56
N ILE A 347 -11.40 1.64 -3.63
CA ILE A 347 -10.20 0.86 -3.97
C ILE A 347 -10.51 -0.21 -5.02
N TYR A 348 -11.68 -0.87 -4.94
CA TYR A 348 -12.11 -1.84 -5.94
C TYR A 348 -12.47 -1.23 -7.29
N SER A 349 -12.86 0.06 -7.34
CA SER A 349 -13.17 0.74 -8.59
C SER A 349 -11.93 1.24 -9.34
N LEU A 350 -10.77 1.33 -8.69
CA LEU A 350 -9.52 1.83 -9.28
C LEU A 350 -9.15 1.09 -10.58
N GLN A 351 -8.93 1.85 -11.64
CA GLN A 351 -8.53 1.36 -12.96
C GLN A 351 -7.11 1.79 -13.32
N PRO A 352 -6.35 0.97 -14.06
CA PRO A 352 -5.06 1.38 -14.57
C PRO A 352 -5.23 2.46 -15.65
N PRO A 353 -4.31 3.43 -15.74
CA PRO A 353 -4.29 4.33 -16.87
C PRO A 353 -3.92 3.57 -18.15
N LYS A 354 -4.24 4.16 -19.30
CA LYS A 354 -3.78 3.63 -20.58
C LYS A 354 -2.24 3.65 -20.62
N ASN A 355 -1.62 2.50 -20.90
CA ASN A 355 -0.17 2.47 -21.11
C ASN A 355 0.19 3.35 -22.32
N PRO A 356 1.05 4.38 -22.16
CA PRO A 356 1.46 5.25 -23.26
C PRO A 356 2.46 4.58 -24.22
N GLU A 357 3.09 3.47 -23.81
CA GLU A 357 4.08 2.76 -24.60
C GLU A 357 3.43 1.90 -25.70
N THR A 358 3.97 1.96 -26.91
CA THR A 358 3.52 1.16 -28.05
C THR A 358 4.63 0.28 -28.57
N TYR A 359 4.31 -0.99 -28.84
CA TYR A 359 5.27 -1.98 -29.31
C TYR A 359 4.75 -2.72 -30.55
N SER A 360 5.68 -3.26 -31.35
CA SER A 360 5.27 -4.03 -32.52
C SER A 360 4.59 -5.34 -32.11
N ARG A 361 3.50 -5.70 -32.81
CA ARG A 361 2.74 -6.94 -32.53
C ARG A 361 3.63 -8.18 -32.57
N LYS A 362 4.62 -8.21 -33.48
CA LYS A 362 5.60 -9.31 -33.60
C LYS A 362 6.47 -9.44 -32.34
N LEU A 363 6.92 -8.33 -31.77
CA LEU A 363 7.76 -8.35 -30.56
C LEU A 363 6.95 -8.77 -29.32
N ILE A 364 5.71 -8.28 -29.20
CA ILE A 364 4.78 -8.70 -28.14
C ILE A 364 4.51 -10.21 -28.24
N ALA A 365 4.20 -10.72 -29.43
CA ALA A 365 3.95 -12.14 -29.65
C ALA A 365 5.16 -13.01 -29.31
N ARG A 366 6.37 -12.58 -29.69
CA ARG A 366 7.63 -13.25 -29.29
C ARG A 366 7.79 -13.24 -27.77
N GLY A 367 7.59 -12.10 -27.12
CA GLY A 367 7.66 -11.97 -25.66
C GLY A 367 6.69 -12.88 -24.93
N LYS A 368 5.45 -12.98 -25.40
CA LYS A 368 4.43 -13.89 -24.87
C LYS A 368 4.85 -15.37 -25.03
N ALA A 369 5.43 -15.73 -26.18
CA ALA A 369 5.94 -17.08 -26.39
C ALA A 369 7.07 -17.42 -25.41
N ILE A 370 8.03 -16.50 -25.22
CA ILE A 370 9.13 -16.64 -24.26
C ILE A 370 8.61 -16.76 -22.83
N PHE A 371 7.62 -15.93 -22.45
CA PHE A 371 6.98 -15.98 -21.13
C PHE A 371 6.41 -17.37 -20.83
N ASN A 372 5.74 -17.99 -21.80
CA ASN A 372 5.20 -19.35 -21.67
C ASN A 372 6.32 -20.40 -21.63
N GLN A 373 7.29 -20.33 -22.56
CA GLN A 373 8.37 -21.31 -22.70
C GLN A 373 9.36 -21.29 -21.53
N SER A 374 9.58 -20.12 -20.93
CA SER A 374 10.48 -19.94 -19.77
C SER A 374 9.80 -20.35 -18.44
N GLY A 375 8.58 -20.89 -18.49
CA GLY A 375 7.83 -21.31 -17.32
C GLY A 375 7.24 -20.17 -16.49
N CYS A 376 7.32 -18.90 -16.92
CA CYS A 376 6.79 -17.77 -16.13
C CYS A 376 5.30 -17.93 -15.83
N VAL A 377 4.55 -18.53 -16.76
CA VAL A 377 3.10 -18.78 -16.67
C VAL A 377 2.68 -19.70 -15.51
N THR A 378 3.58 -20.53 -14.98
CA THR A 378 3.27 -21.45 -13.87
C THR A 378 3.06 -20.70 -12.56
N CYS A 379 3.83 -19.63 -12.33
CA CYS A 379 3.69 -18.74 -11.19
C CYS A 379 2.79 -17.53 -11.54
N HIS A 380 3.00 -16.92 -12.70
CA HIS A 380 2.34 -15.70 -13.15
C HIS A 380 1.22 -15.98 -14.17
N THR A 381 0.19 -16.70 -13.72
CA THR A 381 -0.87 -17.24 -14.58
C THR A 381 -1.85 -16.15 -15.06
N PRO A 382 -2.15 -16.03 -16.37
CA PRO A 382 -3.22 -15.17 -16.89
C PRO A 382 -4.61 -15.56 -16.36
N PRO A 383 -5.60 -14.64 -16.35
CA PRO A 383 -5.53 -13.24 -16.79
C PRO A 383 -4.95 -12.29 -15.75
N LEU A 384 -4.78 -12.75 -14.51
CA LEU A 384 -4.28 -11.92 -13.41
C LEU A 384 -2.75 -11.76 -13.43
N TYR A 385 -2.05 -12.60 -14.19
CA TYR A 385 -0.59 -12.72 -14.21
C TYR A 385 0.01 -12.95 -12.81
N THR A 386 -0.75 -13.70 -12.02
CA THR A 386 -0.39 -14.29 -10.73
C THR A 386 -1.26 -15.52 -10.57
N SER A 387 -0.71 -16.58 -10.00
CA SER A 387 -1.46 -17.74 -9.54
C SER A 387 -2.20 -17.49 -8.22
N ASN A 388 -2.02 -16.32 -7.60
CA ASN A 388 -2.52 -15.98 -6.27
C ASN A 388 -2.02 -16.92 -5.17
N LYS A 389 -0.90 -17.62 -5.39
CA LYS A 389 -0.31 -18.55 -4.44
C LYS A 389 0.82 -17.94 -3.61
N LEU A 390 1.15 -18.63 -2.52
CA LEU A 390 2.28 -18.37 -1.63
C LEU A 390 3.45 -19.29 -1.97
N THR A 391 4.67 -18.76 -1.92
CA THR A 391 5.92 -19.53 -2.05
C THR A 391 6.68 -19.48 -0.73
N PRO A 392 7.15 -20.62 -0.18
CA PRO A 392 7.97 -20.58 1.02
C PRO A 392 9.30 -19.89 0.75
N VAL A 393 9.85 -19.23 1.77
CA VAL A 393 11.20 -18.67 1.71
C VAL A 393 12.24 -19.71 2.11
N ASN A 394 13.51 -19.47 1.76
CA ASN A 394 14.59 -20.31 2.26
C ASN A 394 14.66 -20.24 3.80
N GLY A 395 14.76 -21.40 4.44
CA GLY A 395 14.77 -21.53 5.90
C GLY A 395 13.38 -21.70 6.53
N PHE A 396 12.33 -21.84 5.72
CA PHE A 396 10.99 -22.16 6.19
C PHE A 396 10.46 -23.39 5.45
N GLU A 397 10.12 -24.43 6.20
CA GLU A 397 9.40 -25.60 5.68
C GLU A 397 7.92 -25.43 6.04
N PRO A 398 7.01 -25.35 5.06
CA PRO A 398 5.57 -25.31 5.31
C PRO A 398 5.11 -26.45 6.22
N PRO A 399 4.44 -26.16 7.35
CA PRO A 399 3.75 -27.19 8.13
C PRO A 399 2.73 -27.95 7.28
N GLN A 400 2.54 -29.23 7.56
CA GLN A 400 1.70 -30.09 6.71
C GLN A 400 0.25 -29.59 6.58
N ASP A 401 -0.32 -29.04 7.65
CA ASP A 401 -1.68 -28.50 7.66
C ASP A 401 -1.83 -27.19 6.88
N HIS A 402 -0.72 -26.51 6.57
CA HIS A 402 -0.78 -25.30 5.73
C HIS A 402 -1.20 -25.63 4.29
N PHE A 403 -0.88 -26.82 3.78
CA PHE A 403 -1.25 -27.23 2.41
C PHE A 403 -2.76 -27.39 2.22
N ASP A 404 -3.50 -27.64 3.30
CA ASP A 404 -4.96 -27.72 3.27
C ASP A 404 -5.63 -26.35 3.47
N LYS A 405 -4.94 -25.42 4.14
CA LYS A 405 -5.49 -24.11 4.55
C LYS A 405 -5.15 -22.97 3.59
N TYR A 406 -4.05 -23.08 2.86
CA TYR A 406 -3.48 -22.00 2.06
C TYR A 406 -3.06 -22.49 0.66
N ASP A 407 -3.18 -21.61 -0.32
CA ASP A 407 -2.78 -21.88 -1.69
C ASP A 407 -1.25 -21.80 -1.81
N ILE A 408 -0.56 -22.90 -1.53
CA ILE A 408 0.90 -22.97 -1.54
C ILE A 408 1.41 -23.52 -2.87
N PHE A 409 2.33 -22.78 -3.49
CA PHE A 409 3.20 -23.28 -4.53
C PHE A 409 4.55 -23.60 -3.89
N ASN A 410 4.80 -24.88 -3.59
CA ASN A 410 5.91 -25.33 -2.74
C ASN A 410 7.27 -25.28 -3.45
N VAL A 411 7.67 -24.09 -3.89
CA VAL A 411 8.95 -23.81 -4.55
C VAL A 411 9.45 -22.48 -4.03
N SER A 412 10.56 -22.49 -3.30
CA SER A 412 11.27 -21.26 -2.98
C SER A 412 11.97 -20.72 -4.22
N VAL A 413 11.85 -19.42 -4.44
CA VAL A 413 12.59 -18.71 -5.48
C VAL A 413 13.89 -18.09 -4.95
N GLY A 414 14.27 -18.32 -3.70
CA GLY A 414 15.57 -17.91 -3.14
C GLY A 414 15.75 -16.40 -2.92
N THR A 415 14.66 -15.64 -2.81
CA THR A 415 14.69 -14.23 -2.39
C THR A 415 15.05 -14.11 -0.91
N ASP A 416 15.51 -12.93 -0.49
CA ASP A 416 15.81 -12.63 0.93
C ASP A 416 14.66 -13.01 1.87
N SER A 417 14.96 -13.76 2.94
CA SER A 417 13.94 -14.35 3.82
C SER A 417 13.67 -13.55 5.09
N VAL A 418 14.40 -12.45 5.34
CA VAL A 418 14.39 -11.79 6.65
C VAL A 418 13.00 -11.26 7.01
N THR A 419 12.34 -10.55 6.10
CA THR A 419 10.99 -10.02 6.35
C THR A 419 9.97 -11.13 6.57
N ALA A 420 10.06 -12.24 5.81
CA ALA A 420 9.15 -13.36 5.94
C ALA A 420 9.37 -14.20 7.22
N LEU A 421 10.59 -14.20 7.79
CA LEU A 421 10.95 -15.01 8.95
C LEU A 421 10.94 -14.24 10.28
N TYR A 422 11.46 -13.01 10.29
CA TYR A 422 11.88 -12.32 11.51
C TYR A 422 11.19 -10.97 11.68
N SER A 423 9.96 -10.84 11.19
CA SER A 423 9.14 -9.65 11.37
C SER A 423 7.73 -10.02 11.81
N ARG A 424 7.00 -9.10 12.44
CA ARG A 424 5.61 -9.33 12.89
C ARG A 424 4.62 -9.53 11.74
N ARG A 425 5.04 -9.20 10.52
CA ARG A 425 4.31 -9.49 9.27
C ARG A 425 4.79 -10.74 8.56
N GLY A 426 5.83 -11.40 9.07
CA GLY A 426 6.36 -12.63 8.52
C GLY A 426 5.41 -13.80 8.69
N THR A 427 5.33 -14.65 7.67
CA THR A 427 4.50 -15.88 7.65
C THR A 427 5.31 -17.11 7.22
N GLY A 428 6.59 -16.93 6.89
CA GLY A 428 7.39 -17.93 6.18
C GLY A 428 7.21 -17.94 4.66
N TYR A 429 6.30 -17.12 4.13
CA TYR A 429 6.00 -17.07 2.69
C TYR A 429 6.22 -15.69 2.08
N TYR A 430 6.33 -15.67 0.75
CA TYR A 430 5.97 -14.50 -0.06
C TYR A 430 4.87 -14.88 -1.04
N LYS A 431 3.97 -13.95 -1.35
CA LYS A 431 3.00 -14.15 -2.42
C LYS A 431 3.61 -13.95 -3.79
N ILE A 432 3.11 -14.69 -4.77
CA ILE A 432 3.45 -14.45 -6.17
C ILE A 432 2.73 -13.17 -6.63
N PRO A 433 3.45 -12.10 -6.98
CA PRO A 433 2.81 -10.84 -7.32
C PRO A 433 2.15 -10.88 -8.70
N SER A 434 1.05 -10.15 -8.88
CA SER A 434 0.53 -9.87 -10.22
C SER A 434 1.54 -9.04 -11.01
N LEU A 435 1.70 -9.36 -12.30
CA LEU A 435 2.50 -8.58 -13.24
C LEU A 435 1.67 -7.52 -13.99
N ARG A 436 0.36 -7.39 -13.72
CA ARG A 436 -0.47 -6.34 -14.34
C ARG A 436 0.04 -4.96 -13.92
N GLY A 437 0.14 -4.05 -14.88
CA GLY A 437 0.63 -2.70 -14.64
C GLY A 437 2.10 -2.62 -14.22
N VAL A 438 2.89 -3.66 -14.45
CA VAL A 438 4.33 -3.69 -14.07
C VAL A 438 5.14 -2.58 -14.76
N TRP A 439 4.66 -2.07 -15.89
CA TRP A 439 5.24 -0.91 -16.58
C TRP A 439 5.24 0.38 -15.74
N MET A 440 4.38 0.47 -14.72
CA MET A 440 4.32 1.63 -13.80
C MET A 440 5.25 1.48 -12.59
N GLN A 441 5.87 0.32 -12.36
CA GLN A 441 6.64 0.06 -11.15
C GLN A 441 8.07 0.60 -11.26
N ASP A 442 8.55 1.21 -10.18
CA ASP A 442 9.95 1.66 -10.02
C ASP A 442 10.70 0.85 -8.96
N ALA A 443 10.03 -0.07 -8.26
CA ALA A 443 10.61 -0.88 -7.20
C ALA A 443 10.18 -2.35 -7.36
N PHE A 444 11.16 -3.22 -7.61
CA PHE A 444 10.98 -4.65 -7.85
C PHE A 444 11.47 -5.51 -6.67
N PHE A 445 10.91 -6.72 -6.57
CA PHE A 445 10.98 -7.61 -5.40
C PHE A 445 10.39 -7.01 -4.12
N HIS A 446 10.35 -7.78 -3.04
CA HIS A 446 9.65 -7.42 -1.82
C HIS A 446 10.28 -6.21 -1.10
N ASN A 447 11.59 -6.00 -1.24
CA ASN A 447 12.34 -4.89 -0.62
C ASN A 447 12.72 -3.75 -1.60
N GLY A 448 12.33 -3.84 -2.88
CA GLY A 448 12.57 -2.76 -3.84
C GLY A 448 14.04 -2.53 -4.18
N ASN A 449 14.86 -3.59 -4.20
CA ASN A 449 16.30 -3.46 -4.44
C ASN A 449 16.63 -3.13 -5.91
N LEU A 450 15.74 -3.45 -6.86
CA LEU A 450 15.93 -3.19 -8.29
C LEU A 450 14.88 -2.20 -8.77
N THR A 451 15.21 -1.43 -9.81
CA THR A 451 14.31 -0.37 -10.32
C THR A 451 13.85 -0.59 -11.76
N THR A 452 14.32 -1.64 -12.41
CA THR A 452 13.99 -1.97 -13.80
C THR A 452 13.78 -3.47 -14.02
N LEU A 453 13.00 -3.83 -15.05
CA LEU A 453 12.85 -5.24 -15.46
C LEU A 453 14.15 -5.79 -16.06
N GLU A 454 14.95 -4.95 -16.69
CA GLU A 454 16.27 -5.28 -17.22
C GLU A 454 17.17 -5.82 -16.10
N GLU A 455 17.20 -5.16 -14.94
CA GLU A 455 17.94 -5.64 -13.77
C GLU A 455 17.37 -6.93 -13.19
N VAL A 456 16.04 -7.12 -13.19
CA VAL A 456 15.41 -8.37 -12.71
C VAL A 456 15.97 -9.58 -13.48
N PHE A 457 16.22 -9.43 -14.78
CA PHE A 457 16.75 -10.47 -15.66
C PHE A 457 18.29 -10.40 -15.87
N ASP A 458 19.01 -9.53 -15.16
CA ASP A 458 20.47 -9.43 -15.24
C ASP A 458 21.15 -10.35 -14.23
N ARG A 459 21.91 -11.34 -14.70
CA ARG A 459 22.68 -12.27 -13.84
C ARG A 459 23.69 -11.55 -12.94
N LYS A 460 24.19 -10.37 -13.33
CA LYS A 460 25.12 -9.58 -12.51
C LYS A 460 24.55 -9.23 -11.14
N ARG A 461 23.22 -9.11 -11.01
CA ARG A 461 22.60 -8.81 -9.70
C ARG A 461 22.87 -9.88 -8.64
N LEU A 462 23.21 -11.11 -9.05
CA LEU A 462 23.51 -12.20 -8.13
C LEU A 462 24.92 -12.11 -7.53
N MET A 463 25.78 -11.25 -8.06
CA MET A 463 27.17 -11.13 -7.64
C MET A 463 27.31 -10.27 -6.37
N PRO A 464 28.20 -10.62 -5.42
CA PRO A 464 28.41 -9.82 -4.20
C PRO A 464 28.84 -8.36 -4.45
N GLY A 465 29.52 -8.10 -5.57
CA GLY A 465 29.97 -6.78 -5.99
C GLY A 465 28.90 -5.91 -6.68
N TYR A 466 27.67 -6.40 -6.84
CA TYR A 466 26.60 -5.64 -7.47
C TYR A 466 26.17 -4.44 -6.61
N VAL A 467 25.84 -3.32 -7.26
CA VAL A 467 25.28 -2.13 -6.60
C VAL A 467 23.82 -2.01 -7.03
N PRO A 468 22.85 -2.37 -6.17
CA PRO A 468 21.43 -2.18 -6.45
C PRO A 468 21.09 -0.73 -6.80
N SER A 469 20.30 -0.53 -7.85
CA SER A 469 19.76 0.79 -8.23
C SER A 469 18.62 1.27 -7.33
N GLY A 470 17.97 0.33 -6.65
CA GLY A 470 16.87 0.54 -5.71
C GLY A 470 17.37 0.74 -4.27
N TYR A 471 16.59 0.24 -3.30
CA TYR A 471 16.99 0.30 -1.90
C TYR A 471 18.22 -0.59 -1.66
N LYS A 472 19.17 -0.05 -0.92
CA LYS A 472 20.37 -0.76 -0.43
C LYS A 472 20.62 -0.27 0.99
N PRO A 473 20.76 -1.16 1.98
CA PRO A 473 21.07 -0.75 3.35
C PRO A 473 22.31 0.17 3.37
N PRO A 474 22.28 1.28 4.14
CA PRO A 474 23.34 2.30 4.08
C PRO A 474 24.73 1.76 4.40
N HIS A 475 24.82 0.81 5.34
CA HIS A 475 26.06 0.18 5.78
C HIS A 475 26.72 -0.71 4.72
N ARG A 476 26.07 -0.98 3.58
CA ARG A 476 26.62 -1.81 2.49
C ARG A 476 27.02 -0.96 1.31
N LYS A 477 28.23 -1.16 0.77
CA LYS A 477 28.64 -0.57 -0.51
C LYS A 477 28.08 -1.33 -1.71
N THR A 478 28.14 -2.65 -1.65
CA THR A 478 27.62 -3.60 -2.65
C THR A 478 26.78 -4.67 -1.96
N MET A 479 25.86 -5.30 -2.69
CA MET A 479 25.16 -6.49 -2.24
C MET A 479 24.58 -7.27 -3.43
N ALA A 480 24.61 -8.59 -3.35
CA ALA A 480 23.84 -9.44 -4.24
C ALA A 480 22.34 -9.29 -3.96
N VAL A 481 21.53 -9.19 -5.01
CA VAL A 481 20.07 -9.29 -4.97
C VAL A 481 19.69 -10.67 -5.48
N LYS A 482 19.60 -11.64 -4.57
CA LYS A 482 19.36 -13.06 -4.88
C LYS A 482 17.90 -13.37 -5.18
N GLY A 483 17.69 -14.56 -5.74
CA GLY A 483 16.39 -15.16 -5.98
C GLY A 483 15.79 -14.86 -7.35
N HIS A 484 14.62 -15.42 -7.62
CA HIS A 484 13.94 -15.38 -8.92
C HIS A 484 14.89 -15.72 -10.08
N PRO A 485 15.34 -16.99 -10.21
CA PRO A 485 16.35 -17.37 -11.20
C PRO A 485 15.81 -17.41 -12.65
N PHE A 486 14.50 -17.28 -12.83
CA PHE A 486 13.83 -17.36 -14.12
C PHE A 486 14.20 -16.17 -15.02
N GLY A 487 14.52 -16.47 -16.29
CA GLY A 487 14.84 -15.47 -17.31
C GLY A 487 16.30 -14.98 -17.31
N LEU A 488 17.14 -15.43 -16.37
CA LEU A 488 18.55 -14.98 -16.28
C LEU A 488 19.42 -15.45 -17.45
N ASP A 489 19.11 -16.62 -18.01
CA ASP A 489 19.86 -17.26 -19.10
C ASP A 489 19.32 -16.92 -20.50
N LEU A 490 18.29 -16.08 -20.58
CA LEU A 490 17.75 -15.63 -21.86
C LEU A 490 18.78 -14.78 -22.62
N SER A 491 18.76 -14.89 -23.96
CA SER A 491 19.51 -13.98 -24.81
C SER A 491 19.02 -12.54 -24.62
N GLU A 492 19.86 -11.55 -24.91
CA GLU A 492 19.47 -10.14 -24.80
C GLU A 492 18.25 -9.79 -25.70
N ALA A 493 18.16 -10.43 -26.87
CA ALA A 493 17.00 -10.30 -27.75
C ALA A 493 15.72 -10.87 -27.12
N ASP A 494 15.81 -11.99 -26.41
CA ASP A 494 14.67 -12.62 -25.74
C ASP A 494 14.27 -11.86 -24.48
N LYS A 495 15.23 -11.37 -23.68
CA LYS A 495 14.93 -10.48 -22.55
C LYS A 495 14.19 -9.25 -23.02
N LYS A 496 14.65 -8.59 -24.10
CA LYS A 496 13.96 -7.42 -24.66
C LYS A 496 12.52 -7.75 -25.10
N ALA A 497 12.31 -8.88 -25.76
CA ALA A 497 10.98 -9.32 -26.17
C ALA A 497 10.08 -9.63 -24.97
N LEU A 498 10.60 -10.34 -23.97
CA LEU A 498 9.89 -10.65 -22.72
C LEU A 498 9.49 -9.37 -21.98
N ILE A 499 10.43 -8.46 -21.75
CA ILE A 499 10.17 -7.16 -21.09
C ILE A 499 9.12 -6.36 -21.85
N THR A 500 9.17 -6.37 -23.19
CA THR A 500 8.14 -5.72 -24.03
C THR A 500 6.76 -6.30 -23.74
N PHE A 501 6.61 -7.63 -23.73
CA PHE A 501 5.34 -8.27 -23.40
C PHE A 501 4.88 -7.95 -21.98
N LEU A 502 5.78 -8.01 -20.99
CA LEU A 502 5.45 -7.67 -19.60
C LEU A 502 4.93 -6.24 -19.47
N LYS A 503 5.51 -5.29 -20.20
CA LYS A 503 5.04 -3.90 -20.19
C LYS A 503 3.64 -3.74 -20.81
N THR A 504 3.14 -4.68 -21.60
CA THR A 504 1.77 -4.65 -22.12
C THR A 504 0.71 -5.21 -21.16
N LEU A 505 1.13 -5.78 -20.03
CA LEU A 505 0.25 -6.31 -18.98
C LEU A 505 -0.18 -5.20 -18.02
#